data_AF-A0A418GRL2-F1
#
_entry.id   AF-A0A418GRL2-F1
#
_cell.length_a   1.000
_cell.length_b   1.000
_cell.length_c   1.000
_cell.angle_alpha   90.00
_cell.angle_beta   90.00
_cell.angle_gamma   90.00
#
_symmetry.space_group_name_H-M   'P 1'
#
loop_
_entity.id
_entity.type
_entity.pdbx_description
1 polymer ?
#
loop_
_entity_poly.entity_id
_entity_poly.type
_entity_poly.pdbx_seq_one_letter_code
_entity_poly.pdbx_strand_id
1 'polypeptide(L)' 'MKQQIQLRRREVDETADLPAELPPLLRRLYASRGVRSAQELERSVKGMLPWQQLSGVE' A
#
# COMPACT_ATOMS: atom_id res chain seq x y z
N MET A 1 2.13 31.45 1.08
CA MET A 1 3.14 31.14 0.04
C MET A 1 2.77 29.80 -0.58
N LYS A 2 2.63 29.70 -1.91
CA LYS A 2 2.28 28.42 -2.56
C LYS A 2 3.52 27.52 -2.61
N GLN A 3 3.44 26.34 -2.01
CA GLN A 3 4.49 25.33 -2.13
C GLN A 3 4.57 24.87 -3.60
N GLN A 4 5.78 24.84 -4.15
CA GLN A 4 6.02 24.41 -5.52
C GLN A 4 5.93 22.88 -5.57
N ILE A 5 4.88 22.35 -6.22
CA ILE A 5 4.69 20.89 -6.38
C ILE A 5 5.69 20.39 -7.42
N GLN A 6 6.51 19.41 -7.07
CA GLN A 6 7.46 18.78 -7.97
C GLN A 6 7.14 17.30 -8.13
N LEU A 7 7.07 16.84 -9.38
CA LEU A 7 6.96 15.42 -9.68
C LEU A 7 8.31 14.76 -9.41
N ARG A 8 8.32 13.67 -8.63
CA ARG A 8 9.52 12.91 -8.29
C ARG A 8 9.27 11.42 -8.52
N ARG A 9 10.33 10.70 -8.89
CA ARG A 9 10.29 9.24 -8.94
C ARG A 9 10.28 8.70 -7.51
N ARG A 10 9.50 7.64 -7.27
CA ARG A 10 9.51 6.94 -6.00
C ARG A 10 10.72 6.01 -5.94
N GLU A 11 11.51 6.14 -4.89
CA GLU A 11 12.59 5.18 -4.58
C GLU A 11 11.97 3.86 -4.13
N VAL A 12 12.58 2.75 -4.53
CA VAL A 12 12.14 1.42 -4.10
C VAL A 12 12.59 1.24 -2.66
N ASP A 13 11.66 0.91 -1.78
CA ASP A 13 11.96 0.59 -0.40
C ASP A 13 12.43 -0.86 -0.29
N GLU A 14 13.75 -1.07 -0.12
CA GLU A 14 14.33 -2.40 0.07
C GLU A 14 14.04 -2.99 1.45
N THR A 15 13.50 -2.19 2.38
CA THR A 15 13.11 -2.64 3.73
C THR A 15 11.68 -3.15 3.82
N ALA A 16 10.95 -3.21 2.69
CA ALA A 16 9.61 -3.73 2.64
C ALA A 16 9.57 -5.20 3.11
N ASP A 17 8.79 -5.46 4.16
CA ASP A 17 8.56 -6.78 4.78
C ASP A 17 7.53 -7.58 3.97
N LEU A 18 7.91 -7.87 2.73
CA LEU A 18 7.08 -8.62 1.79
C LEU A 18 7.38 -10.13 1.88
N PRO A 19 6.34 -10.99 1.85
CA PRO A 19 6.50 -12.43 2.00
C PRO A 19 7.50 -13.05 1.01
N ALA A 20 8.27 -14.03 1.48
CA ALA A 20 9.29 -14.72 0.68
C ALA A 20 8.68 -15.66 -0.38
N GLU A 21 7.45 -16.13 -0.15
CA GLU A 21 6.66 -16.94 -1.07
C GLU A 21 6.12 -16.16 -2.28
N LEU A 22 6.15 -14.83 -2.25
CA LEU A 22 5.77 -14.02 -3.41
C LEU A 22 6.78 -14.23 -4.55
N PRO A 23 6.32 -14.40 -5.80
CA PRO A 23 7.18 -14.41 -6.97
C PRO A 23 8.14 -13.20 -6.96
N PRO A 24 9.46 -13.38 -7.21
CA PRO A 24 10.45 -12.31 -7.07
C PRO A 24 10.14 -11.04 -7.86
N LEU A 25 9.52 -11.19 -9.03
CA LEU A 25 9.05 -10.08 -9.85
C LEU A 25 7.92 -9.29 -9.16
N LEU A 26 6.94 -9.99 -8.59
CA LEU A 26 5.84 -9.35 -7.88
C LEU A 26 6.34 -8.62 -6.63
N ARG A 27 7.26 -9.22 -5.87
CA ARG A 27 7.87 -8.59 -4.70
C ARG A 27 8.52 -7.24 -5.06
N ARG A 28 9.31 -7.20 -6.14
CA ARG A 28 9.94 -5.96 -6.66
C ARG A 28 8.90 -4.93 -7.10
N LEU A 29 7.87 -5.37 -7.81
CA LEU A 29 6.82 -4.49 -8.33
C LEU A 29 5.98 -3.87 -7.21
N TYR A 30 5.66 -4.63 -6.16
CA TYR A 30 4.92 -4.14 -5.00
C TYR A 30 5.76 -3.15 -4.18
N ALA A 31 7.03 -3.48 -3.88
CA ALA A 31 7.94 -2.56 -3.21
C ALA A 31 8.11 -1.24 -3.99
N SER A 32 8.24 -1.31 -5.33
CA SER A 32 8.34 -0.13 -6.20
C SER A 32 7.07 0.74 -6.20
N ARG A 33 5.90 0.15 -5.88
CA ARG A 33 4.63 0.86 -5.74
C ARG A 33 4.41 1.41 -4.33
N GLY A 34 5.30 1.09 -3.39
CA GLY A 34 5.25 1.55 -2.00
C GLY A 34 4.48 0.64 -1.06
N VAL A 35 4.18 -0.60 -1.46
CA VAL A 35 3.67 -1.63 -0.54
C VAL A 35 4.81 -2.07 0.36
N ARG A 36 4.57 -2.06 1.67
CA ARG A 36 5.61 -2.28 2.70
C ARG A 36 5.42 -3.58 3.46
N SER A 37 4.21 -4.13 3.51
CA SER A 37 3.97 -5.38 4.24
C SER A 37 2.94 -6.30 3.59
N ALA A 38 2.92 -7.55 4.05
CA ALA A 38 1.93 -8.55 3.65
C ALA A 38 0.48 -8.10 3.91
N GLN A 39 0.23 -7.34 4.98
CA GLN A 39 -1.13 -6.92 5.36
C GLN A 39 -1.73 -5.95 4.34
N GLU A 40 -0.92 -5.16 3.64
CA GLU A 40 -1.38 -4.28 2.56
C GLU A 40 -1.80 -5.06 1.30
N LEU A 41 -1.41 -6.32 1.20
CA LEU A 41 -1.81 -7.23 0.12
C LEU A 41 -3.06 -8.05 0.48
N GLU A 42 -3.63 -7.87 1.68
CA GLU A 42 -4.87 -8.52 2.09
C GLU A 42 -6.03 -8.08 1.20
N ARG A 43 -6.84 -9.05 0.76
CA ARG A 43 -7.94 -8.84 -0.18
C ARG A 43 -9.31 -9.09 0.42
N SER A 44 -9.34 -9.60 1.66
CA SER A 44 -10.57 -9.75 2.44
C SER A 44 -10.99 -8.42 3.07
N VAL A 45 -12.20 -8.42 3.62
CA VAL A 45 -12.79 -7.27 4.32
C VAL A 45 -12.35 -7.17 5.78
N LYS A 46 -11.34 -7.94 6.22
CA LYS A 46 -10.92 -8.03 7.62
C LYS A 46 -10.53 -6.69 8.24
N GLY A 47 -9.98 -5.78 7.44
CA GLY A 47 -9.60 -4.42 7.86
C GLY A 47 -10.67 -3.35 7.64
N MET A 48 -11.86 -3.71 7.13
CA MET A 48 -12.92 -2.74 6.89
C MET A 48 -13.60 -2.32 8.19
N LEU A 49 -13.96 -1.04 8.27
CA LEU A 49 -14.80 -0.54 9.36
C LEU A 49 -16.19 -1.19 9.29
N PRO A 50 -16.83 -1.47 10.44
CA PRO A 50 -18.24 -1.81 10.48
C PRO A 50 -19.06 -0.73 9.76
N TRP A 51 -20.06 -1.13 8.99
CA TRP A 51 -20.81 -0.20 8.13
C TRP A 51 -21.49 0.92 8.93
N GLN A 52 -21.84 0.68 10.20
CA GLN A 52 -22.42 1.68 11.10
C GLN A 52 -21.48 2.86 11.39
N GLN A 53 -20.17 2.71 11.12
CA GLN A 53 -19.16 3.74 11.31
C GLN A 53 -18.82 4.48 10.01
N LEU A 54 -19.42 4.09 8.89
CA LEU A 54 -19.22 4.77 7.61
C LEU A 54 -20.11 6.01 7.57
N SER A 55 -19.56 7.14 7.14
CA SER A 55 -20.33 8.37 6.96
C SER A 55 -21.14 8.31 5.64
N GLY A 56 -22.41 8.71 5.68
CA GLY A 56 -23.23 8.86 4.47
C GLY A 56 -23.93 7.58 3.98
N VAL A 57 -24.16 6.61 4.86
CA VAL A 57 -24.93 5.37 4.60
C VAL A 57 -26.37 5.41 5.13
N GLU A 58 -26.87 6.59 5.50
CA GLU A 58 -28.30 6.81 5.78
C GLU A 58 -29.17 6.70 4.52
#